data_AF-A0A9X6ZR35-F1
#
_entry.id   AF-A0A9X6ZR35-F1
#
_cell.length_a   1.000
_cell.length_b   1.000
_cell.length_c   1.000
_cell.angle_alpha   90.00
_cell.angle_beta   90.00
_cell.angle_gamma   90.00
#
_symmetry.space_group_name_H-M   'P 1'
#
loop_
_entity.id
_entity.type
_entity.pdbx_description
1 polymer ?
#
loop_
_entity_poly.entity_id
_entity_poly.type
_entity_poly.pdbx_seq_one_letter_code
_entity_poly.pdbx_strand_id
1 'polypeptide(L)'
;MKQRITVEQIRELNEAQTQQLLKLWKPELGDWIYYTDENEIGVICGLEDTTPEVLHITWYMGGDSEFQLSDKTLPLLTIGEMMKFLYNFHACLTVEVSTQAFISTVKAKAGVRNKQTEKELCDALWEGIKHMLNVYIDLNDSQIIYIDNFRL
;
A
#
# COMPACT_ATOMS: atom_id res chain seq x y z
N MET A 1 16.51 -11.37 0.59
CA MET A 1 15.04 -11.42 0.57
C MET A 1 14.53 -10.01 0.81
N LYS A 2 13.82 -9.44 -0.16
CA LYS A 2 13.31 -8.07 -0.07
C LYS A 2 12.27 -7.95 1.06
N GLN A 3 12.37 -6.90 1.87
CA GLN A 3 11.50 -6.67 3.05
C GLN A 3 10.45 -5.59 2.83
N ARG A 4 10.57 -4.79 1.75
CA ARG A 4 9.68 -3.68 1.39
C ARG A 4 9.68 -3.47 -0.12
N ILE A 5 8.64 -2.84 -0.64
CA ILE A 5 8.58 -2.46 -2.05
C ILE A 5 9.65 -1.42 -2.39
N THR A 6 10.13 -1.42 -3.63
CA THR A 6 11.13 -0.46 -4.11
C THR A 6 10.48 0.78 -4.73
N VAL A 7 11.29 1.81 -5.00
CA VAL A 7 10.84 3.02 -5.72
C VAL A 7 10.36 2.67 -7.13
N GLU A 8 10.99 1.68 -7.78
CA GLU A 8 10.55 1.21 -9.09
C GLU A 8 9.15 0.59 -9.01
N GLN A 9 8.89 -0.21 -7.98
CA GLN A 9 7.60 -0.88 -7.80
C GLN A 9 6.47 0.09 -7.47
N ILE A 10 6.71 1.11 -6.65
CA ILE A 10 5.67 2.09 -6.31
C ILE A 10 5.32 2.99 -7.50
N ARG A 11 6.30 3.24 -8.39
CA ARG A 11 6.10 3.98 -9.65
C ARG A 11 5.32 3.20 -10.70
N GLU A 12 5.08 1.91 -10.51
CA GLU A 12 4.18 1.13 -11.36
C GLU A 12 2.71 1.52 -11.18
N LEU A 13 2.38 2.18 -10.06
CA LEU A 13 1.02 2.65 -9.81
C LEU A 13 0.67 3.80 -10.76
N ASN A 14 -0.55 3.74 -11.31
CA ASN A 14 -1.14 4.90 -11.96
C ASN A 14 -1.69 5.90 -10.92
N GLU A 15 -2.06 7.10 -11.37
CA GLU A 15 -2.55 8.18 -10.52
C GLU A 15 -3.73 7.75 -9.62
N ALA A 16 -4.73 7.05 -10.18
CA ALA A 16 -5.90 6.60 -9.43
C ALA A 16 -5.53 5.58 -8.33
N GLN A 17 -4.62 4.65 -8.63
CA GLN A 17 -4.11 3.68 -7.66
C GLN A 17 -3.30 4.36 -6.56
N THR A 18 -2.46 5.34 -6.92
CA THR A 18 -1.67 6.14 -5.97
C THR A 18 -2.59 6.89 -5.01
N GLN A 19 -3.59 7.60 -5.53
CA GLN A 19 -4.57 8.32 -4.70
C GLN A 19 -5.32 7.37 -3.76
N GLN A 20 -5.72 6.19 -4.26
CA GLN A 20 -6.41 5.20 -3.45
C GLN A 20 -5.50 4.61 -2.36
N LEU A 21 -4.23 4.35 -2.67
CA LEU A 21 -3.24 3.90 -1.70
C LEU A 21 -3.08 4.93 -0.57
N LEU A 22 -2.91 6.21 -0.91
CA LEU A 22 -2.71 7.28 0.07
C LEU A 22 -3.92 7.52 0.98
N LYS A 23 -5.14 7.38 0.46
CA LYS A 23 -6.37 7.46 1.28
C LYS A 23 -6.44 6.36 2.34
N LEU A 24 -5.81 5.22 2.08
CA LEU A 24 -5.90 4.03 2.92
C LEU A 24 -4.67 3.85 3.81
N TRP A 25 -3.52 4.35 3.37
CA TRP A 25 -2.31 4.36 4.16
C TRP A 25 -2.46 5.34 5.31
N LYS A 26 -2.07 4.88 6.50
CA LYS A 26 -2.01 5.68 7.71
C LYS A 26 -0.54 5.74 8.10
N PRO A 27 0.14 6.89 7.92
CA PRO A 27 1.55 7.02 8.24
C PRO A 27 1.83 6.67 9.72
N GLU A 28 2.82 5.82 9.95
CA GLU A 28 3.33 5.48 11.28
C GLU A 28 4.80 5.94 11.45
N LEU A 29 5.23 6.16 12.68
CA LEU A 29 6.64 6.47 12.97
C LEU A 29 7.54 5.32 12.50
N GLY A 30 8.61 5.65 11.79
CA GLY A 30 9.54 4.70 11.20
C GLY A 30 9.16 4.20 9.80
N ASP A 31 8.00 4.61 9.27
CA ASP A 31 7.62 4.30 7.89
C ASP A 31 8.61 4.92 6.92
N TRP A 32 8.97 4.16 5.89
CA TRP A 32 9.80 4.62 4.80
C TRP A 32 8.93 5.25 3.74
N ILE A 33 9.31 6.41 3.25
CA ILE A 33 8.60 7.12 2.19
C ILE A 33 9.53 7.43 1.03
N TYR A 34 8.93 7.56 -0.13
CA TYR A 34 9.55 8.10 -1.32
C TYR A 34 8.86 9.41 -1.69
N TYR A 35 9.64 10.48 -1.80
CA TYR A 35 9.17 11.80 -2.18
C TYR A 35 9.49 12.08 -3.64
N THR A 36 8.45 12.27 -4.44
CA THR A 36 8.55 12.24 -5.91
C THR A 36 9.25 13.45 -6.50
N ASP A 37 9.05 14.64 -5.94
CA ASP A 37 9.55 15.91 -6.51
C ASP A 37 11.08 15.99 -6.47
N GLU A 38 11.67 15.53 -5.37
CA GLU A 38 13.12 15.57 -5.15
C GLU A 38 13.79 14.23 -5.41
N ASN A 39 12.99 13.21 -5.76
CA ASN A 39 13.44 11.85 -5.97
C ASN A 39 14.23 11.31 -4.78
N GLU A 40 13.72 11.54 -3.57
CA GLU A 40 14.40 11.25 -2.32
C GLU A 40 13.64 10.23 -1.46
N ILE A 41 14.38 9.48 -0.65
CA ILE A 41 13.82 8.54 0.32
C ILE A 41 14.03 9.12 1.71
N GLY A 42 12.96 9.10 2.50
CA GLY A 42 12.96 9.54 3.88
C GLY A 42 12.36 8.51 4.81
N VAL A 43 12.50 8.76 6.11
CA VAL A 43 11.86 8.00 7.17
C VAL A 43 11.07 8.96 8.05
N ILE A 44 9.84 8.60 8.37
CA ILE A 44 9.00 9.40 9.27
C ILE A 44 9.58 9.30 10.69
N CYS A 45 10.03 10.43 11.23
CA CYS A 45 10.62 10.54 12.57
C CYS A 45 9.73 11.28 13.58
N GLY A 46 8.64 11.89 13.11
CA GLY A 46 7.65 12.57 13.95
C GLY A 46 6.30 12.68 13.25
N LEU A 47 5.23 12.72 14.04
CA LEU A 47 3.86 12.97 13.62
C LEU A 47 3.29 14.04 14.55
N GLU A 48 2.59 15.05 14.03
CA GLU A 48 1.94 16.04 14.88
C GLU A 48 0.62 15.51 15.48
N ASP A 49 0.48 15.59 16.80
CA ASP A 49 -0.69 15.09 17.54
C ASP A 49 -2.01 15.81 17.18
N THR A 50 -1.92 17.07 16.74
CA THR A 50 -3.09 17.92 16.42
C THR A 50 -3.46 17.90 14.94
N THR A 51 -2.56 17.41 14.10
CA THR A 51 -2.56 17.59 12.64
C THR A 51 -1.90 16.35 12.03
N PRO A 52 -2.59 15.19 12.00
CA PRO A 52 -2.02 13.90 11.58
C PRO A 52 -1.58 13.84 10.11
N GLU A 53 -1.71 14.96 9.38
CA GLU A 53 -1.22 15.14 8.02
C GLU A 53 0.18 15.76 7.99
N VAL A 54 0.71 16.31 9.09
CA VAL A 54 2.06 16.87 9.14
C VAL A 54 3.04 15.79 9.60
N LEU A 55 4.00 15.50 8.71
CA LEU A 55 5.02 14.48 8.87
C LEU A 55 6.38 15.16 9.06
N HIS A 56 7.11 14.78 10.10
CA HIS A 56 8.53 15.08 10.21
C HIS A 56 9.32 13.93 9.58
N ILE A 57 10.18 14.26 8.63
CA ILE A 57 10.92 13.32 7.81
C ILE A 57 12.42 13.57 8.00
N THR A 58 13.15 12.51 8.32
CA THR A 58 14.61 12.49 8.21
C THR A 58 14.99 11.86 6.88
N TRP A 59 15.76 12.62 6.10
CA TRP A 59 16.12 12.25 4.73
C TRP A 59 17.36 11.36 4.66
N TYR A 60 17.39 10.45 3.70
CA TYR A 60 18.54 9.56 3.51
C TYR A 60 19.80 10.32 3.09
N MET A 61 19.68 11.39 2.28
CA MET A 61 20.84 12.22 1.90
C MET A 61 21.20 13.25 2.97
N GLY A 62 20.43 13.31 4.06
CA GLY A 62 20.67 14.13 5.24
C GLY A 62 19.75 15.34 5.35
N GLY A 63 19.51 15.75 6.59
CA GLY A 63 18.60 16.84 6.92
C GLY A 63 17.25 16.34 7.39
N ASP A 64 16.54 17.22 8.08
CA ASP A 64 15.18 17.00 8.56
C ASP A 64 14.28 18.03 7.90
N SER A 65 13.03 17.63 7.64
CA SER A 65 12.05 18.50 7.01
C SER A 65 10.66 18.14 7.48
N GLU A 66 9.77 19.12 7.40
CA GLU A 66 8.37 19.00 7.78
C GLU A 66 7.51 19.13 6.51
N PHE A 67 6.61 18.19 6.31
CA PHE A 67 5.73 18.16 5.14
C PHE A 67 4.30 17.87 5.53
N GLN A 68 3.38 18.50 4.81
CA GLN A 68 2.02 18.00 4.75
C GLN A 68 1.97 16.77 3.83
N LEU A 69 1.31 15.71 4.28
CA LEU A 69 1.04 14.51 3.53
C LEU A 69 0.36 14.93 2.21
N SER A 70 0.96 14.49 1.11
CA SER A 70 0.52 14.85 -0.23
C SER A 70 0.61 13.64 -1.14
N ASP A 71 0.11 13.80 -2.35
CA ASP A 71 0.22 12.81 -3.43
C ASP A 71 1.66 12.53 -3.89
N LYS A 72 2.61 13.37 -3.45
CA LYS A 72 4.04 13.24 -3.69
C LYS A 72 4.75 12.38 -2.64
N THR A 73 4.10 12.07 -1.53
CA THR A 73 4.67 11.31 -0.41
C THR A 73 4.17 9.87 -0.44
N LEU A 74 4.93 8.98 -1.08
CA LEU A 74 4.49 7.61 -1.34
C LEU A 74 5.10 6.62 -0.35
N PRO A 75 4.31 5.71 0.27
CA PRO A 75 4.83 4.79 1.29
C PRO A 75 5.55 3.58 0.69
N LEU A 76 6.80 3.35 1.11
CA LEU A 76 7.58 2.17 0.75
C LEU A 76 7.25 1.00 1.69
N LEU A 77 6.05 0.44 1.49
CA LEU A 77 5.45 -0.55 2.37
C LEU A 77 6.33 -1.78 2.62
N THR A 78 6.49 -2.14 3.89
CA THR A 78 7.10 -3.40 4.32
C THR A 78 6.15 -4.59 4.10
N ILE A 79 6.69 -5.82 4.15
CA ILE A 79 5.86 -7.04 4.15
C ILE A 79 4.77 -6.98 5.24
N GLY A 80 5.14 -6.52 6.45
CA GLY A 80 4.20 -6.40 7.57
C GLY A 80 3.07 -5.41 7.27
N GLU A 81 3.40 -4.23 6.75
CA GLU A 81 2.40 -3.23 6.34
C GLU A 81 1.53 -3.73 5.21
N MET A 82 2.09 -4.39 4.19
CA MET A 82 1.31 -4.96 3.09
C MET A 82 0.31 -6.01 3.57
N MET A 83 0.70 -6.85 4.54
CA MET A 83 -0.22 -7.81 5.17
C MET A 83 -1.33 -7.11 5.95
N LYS A 84 -1.00 -6.09 6.76
CA LYS A 84 -2.00 -5.26 7.48
C LYS A 84 -2.97 -4.59 6.49
N PHE A 85 -2.43 -4.02 5.42
CA PHE A 85 -3.19 -3.35 4.36
C PHE A 85 -4.22 -4.32 3.78
N LEU A 86 -3.78 -5.48 3.29
CA LEU A 86 -4.65 -6.50 2.68
C LEU A 86 -5.68 -7.08 3.66
N TYR A 87 -5.34 -7.21 4.95
CA TYR A 87 -6.29 -7.61 5.99
C TYR A 87 -7.44 -6.61 6.14
N ASN A 88 -7.14 -5.30 6.17
CA ASN A 88 -8.14 -4.24 6.32
C ASN A 88 -9.11 -4.15 5.14
N PHE A 89 -8.73 -4.64 3.97
CA PHE A 89 -9.60 -4.72 2.79
C PHE A 89 -10.73 -5.75 2.90
N HIS A 90 -10.78 -6.55 3.98
CA HIS A 90 -11.60 -7.76 4.07
C HIS A 90 -11.43 -8.70 2.87
N ALA A 91 -10.31 -8.56 2.16
CA ALA A 91 -9.95 -9.42 1.05
C ALA A 91 -9.37 -10.71 1.62
N CYS A 92 -9.81 -11.85 1.11
CA CYS A 92 -9.16 -13.10 1.43
C CYS A 92 -7.95 -13.22 0.50
N LEU A 93 -6.80 -12.74 0.98
CA LEU A 93 -5.51 -13.04 0.37
C LEU A 93 -5.02 -14.38 0.93
N THR A 94 -4.91 -15.38 0.07
CA THR A 94 -4.19 -16.60 0.38
C THR A 94 -2.81 -16.51 -0.24
N VAL A 95 -1.75 -16.59 0.56
CA VAL A 95 -0.39 -16.77 0.06
C VAL A 95 0.03 -18.21 0.33
N GLU A 96 0.21 -18.98 -0.72
CA GLU A 96 0.72 -20.35 -0.66
C GLU A 96 2.21 -20.35 -1.00
N VAL A 97 2.98 -21.17 -0.29
CA VAL A 97 4.41 -21.38 -0.59
C VAL A 97 4.54 -22.69 -1.34
N SER A 98 5.12 -22.65 -2.53
CA SER A 98 5.54 -23.84 -3.28
C SER A 98 7.05 -24.00 -3.22
N THR A 99 7.57 -25.13 -3.70
CA THR A 99 9.03 -25.39 -3.75
C THR A 99 9.80 -24.43 -4.65
N GLN A 100 9.13 -23.67 -5.52
CA GLN A 100 9.76 -22.82 -6.53
C GLN A 100 9.34 -21.35 -6.47
N ALA A 101 8.23 -21.03 -5.79
CA ALA A 101 7.61 -19.71 -5.82
C ALA A 101 6.60 -19.49 -4.68
N PHE A 102 6.30 -18.22 -4.42
CA PHE A 102 5.13 -17.78 -3.67
C PHE A 102 3.96 -17.58 -4.63
N ILE A 103 2.80 -18.09 -4.25
CA ILE A 103 1.56 -17.96 -5.01
C ILE A 103 0.62 -17.09 -4.19
N SER A 104 0.36 -15.86 -4.63
CA SER A 104 -0.70 -15.04 -4.04
C SER A 104 -2.00 -15.24 -4.81
N THR A 105 -3.05 -15.54 -4.06
CA THR A 105 -4.42 -15.59 -4.56
C THR A 105 -5.24 -14.55 -3.83
N VAL A 106 -5.67 -13.51 -4.55
CA VAL A 106 -6.59 -12.51 -4.01
C VAL A 106 -8.00 -12.93 -4.36
N LYS A 107 -8.85 -13.11 -3.35
CA LYS A 107 -10.30 -13.25 -3.52
C LYS A 107 -10.97 -11.97 -3.00
N ALA A 108 -11.37 -11.10 -3.91
CA ALA A 108 -12.19 -9.94 -3.59
C ALA A 108 -13.65 -10.37 -3.30
N LYS A 109 -14.40 -9.56 -2.54
CA LYS A 109 -15.81 -9.82 -2.18
C LYS A 109 -16.72 -10.15 -3.38
N ALA A 110 -16.39 -9.65 -4.57
CA ALA A 110 -17.10 -9.91 -5.82
C ALA A 110 -16.82 -11.30 -6.46
N GLY A 111 -16.06 -12.18 -5.81
CA GLY A 111 -15.74 -13.51 -6.33
C GLY A 111 -14.63 -13.54 -7.38
N VAL A 112 -14.05 -12.38 -7.72
CA VAL A 112 -12.86 -12.27 -8.57
C VAL A 112 -11.69 -12.95 -7.88
N ARG A 113 -11.08 -13.92 -8.57
CA ARG A 113 -9.87 -14.60 -8.15
C ARG A 113 -8.74 -14.23 -9.09
N ASN A 114 -7.71 -13.58 -8.57
CA ASN A 114 -6.47 -13.38 -9.31
C ASN A 114 -5.37 -14.21 -8.64
N LYS A 115 -4.69 -15.03 -9.45
CA LYS A 115 -3.59 -15.89 -9.00
C LYS A 115 -2.30 -15.38 -9.66
N GLN A 116 -1.37 -14.93 -8.83
CA GLN A 116 -0.03 -14.50 -9.24
C GLN A 116 1.01 -15.45 -8.68
N THR A 117 2.09 -15.66 -9.42
CA THR A 117 3.18 -16.56 -9.02
C THR A 117 4.48 -15.79 -9.09
N GLU A 118 5.00 -15.45 -7.91
CA GLU A 118 6.19 -14.62 -7.76
C GLU A 118 7.31 -15.37 -7.05
N LYS A 119 8.55 -15.00 -7.34
CA LYS A 119 9.71 -15.64 -6.70
C LYS A 119 9.88 -15.24 -5.25
N GLU A 120 9.44 -14.04 -4.87
CA GLU A 120 9.55 -13.52 -3.51
C GLU A 120 8.19 -13.14 -2.92
N LEU A 121 8.05 -13.31 -1.60
CA LEU A 121 6.84 -12.94 -0.86
C LEU A 121 6.49 -11.46 -1.02
N CYS A 122 7.49 -10.58 -0.97
CA CYS A 122 7.28 -9.13 -1.11
C CYS A 122 6.59 -8.79 -2.43
N ASP A 123 7.00 -9.44 -3.52
CA ASP A 123 6.40 -9.25 -4.85
C ASP A 123 4.99 -9.81 -4.92
N ALA A 124 4.79 -11.02 -4.40
CA ALA A 124 3.48 -11.65 -4.35
C ALA A 124 2.44 -10.79 -3.60
N LEU A 125 2.86 -10.16 -2.49
CA LEU A 125 2.02 -9.25 -1.70
C LEU A 125 1.73 -7.95 -2.46
N TRP A 126 2.75 -7.38 -3.11
CA TRP A 126 2.59 -6.14 -3.87
C TRP A 126 1.63 -6.29 -5.05
N GLU A 127 1.74 -7.38 -5.81
CA GLU A 127 0.77 -7.69 -6.87
C GLU A 127 -0.65 -7.84 -6.33
N GLY A 128 -0.78 -8.44 -5.14
CA GLY A 128 -2.06 -8.54 -4.45
C GLY A 128 -2.68 -7.18 -4.13
N ILE A 129 -1.85 -6.22 -3.67
CA ILE A 129 -2.27 -4.84 -3.39
C ILE A 129 -2.69 -4.13 -4.67
N LYS A 130 -1.89 -4.16 -5.74
CA LYS A 130 -2.22 -3.52 -7.02
C LYS A 130 -3.58 -4.00 -7.55
N HIS A 131 -3.85 -5.30 -7.44
CA HIS A 131 -5.14 -5.84 -7.83
C HIS A 131 -6.30 -5.31 -6.97
N MET A 132 -6.12 -5.21 -5.65
CA MET A 132 -7.14 -4.68 -4.75
C MET A 132 -7.42 -3.20 -4.97
N LEU A 133 -6.39 -2.40 -5.24
CA LEU A 133 -6.55 -0.98 -5.59
C LEU A 133 -7.43 -0.82 -6.83
N ASN A 134 -7.19 -1.62 -7.88
CA ASN A 134 -8.03 -1.61 -9.09
C ASN A 134 -9.49 -1.94 -8.80
N VAL A 135 -9.74 -3.02 -8.04
CA VAL A 135 -11.12 -3.43 -7.69
C VAL A 135 -11.86 -2.33 -6.94
N TYR A 136 -11.18 -1.59 -6.05
CA TYR A 136 -11.81 -0.49 -5.30
C TYR A 136 -12.14 0.71 -6.17
N ILE A 137 -11.27 1.05 -7.12
CA ILE A 137 -11.53 2.12 -8.09
C ILE A 137 -12.77 1.76 -8.91
N ASP A 138 -12.82 0.55 -9.48
CA ASP A 138 -13.96 0.07 -10.26
C ASP A 138 -15.29 0.10 -9.48
N LEU A 139 -15.27 -0.26 -8.19
CA LEU A 139 -16.45 -0.26 -7.32
C LEU A 139 -16.92 1.16 -6.97
N ASN A 140 -15.99 2.08 -6.72
CA ASN A 140 -16.32 3.48 -6.42
C ASN A 140 -16.88 4.21 -7.65
N ASP A 141 -16.36 3.92 -8.85
CA ASP A 141 -16.83 4.50 -10.10
C ASP A 141 -18.23 3.95 -10.51
N SER A 142 -18.60 2.78 -10.00
CA SER A 142 -19.86 2.10 -10.35
C SER A 142 -21.11 2.53 -9.55
N GLN A 143 -21.05 3.53 -8.65
CA GLN A 143 -22.17 3.93 -7.77
C GLN A 143 -22.95 2.74 -7.16
N ILE A 144 -22.26 1.73 -6.63
CA ILE A 144 -22.96 0.65 -5.93
C ILE A 144 -23.32 1.13 -4.53
N ILE A 145 -24.62 1.38 -4.33
CA ILE A 145 -25.27 1.67 -3.05
C ILE A 145 -24.80 0.65 -2.00
N TYR A 146 -24.12 1.12 -0.97
CA TYR A 146 -23.79 0.31 0.21
C TYR A 146 -25.09 -0.11 0.91
N ILE A 147 -25.53 -1.35 0.70
CA ILE A 147 -26.45 -2.01 1.63
C ILE A 147 -25.58 -2.66 2.70
N ASP A 148 -25.48 -1.95 3.83
CA ASP A 148 -24.81 -2.39 5.04
C ASP A 148 -25.60 -3.55 5.68
N ASN A 149 -25.46 -4.75 5.12
CA ASN A 149 -26.13 -5.95 5.61
C ASN A 149 -25.10 -6.94 6.17
N PHE A 150 -24.47 -6.60 7.29
CA PHE A 150 -24.00 -7.59 8.26
C PHE A 150 -24.02 -7.01 9.67
N ARG A 151 -25.22 -6.93 10.26
CA ARG A 151 -25.37 -7.25 11.69
C ARG A 151 -25.74 -8.73 11.78
N LEU A 152 -24.98 -9.46 12.60
CA LEU A 152 -25.28 -10.82 13.07
C LEU A 152 -26.71 -10.93 13.62
#